data_AF-A0A1I7X483-F1
#
_entry.id   AF-A0A1I7X483-F1
#
_cell.length_a   1.000
_cell.length_b   1.000
_cell.length_c   1.000
_cell.angle_alpha   90.00
_cell.angle_beta   90.00
_cell.angle_gamma   90.00
#
_symmetry.space_group_name_H-M   'P 1'
#
loop_
_entity.id
_entity.type
_entity.pdbx_description
1 polymer ?
#
loop_
_entity_poly.entity_id
_entity_poly.type
_entity_poly.pdbx_seq_one_letter_code
_entity_poly.pdbx_strand_id
1 'polypeptide(L)'
;MGKDDPWTNLLLYVVSFVLAAAAIFCLFWAMKTENEIFVLPFIAWMGLNILLALIFFVASIWSLIDPQSGAAHVINNIMADGNSTIIAENELEENRTKIQQFSTFVIVIALVVIALAIWFASVAYKYYTYLKAMKKARNPRNVVHHEIDTFKKEIKQ
;
A
#
# COMPACT_ATOMS: atom_id res chain seq x y z
N MET A 1 29.91 -9.35 -1.50
CA MET A 1 28.78 -9.32 -2.46
C MET A 1 27.66 -8.55 -1.77
N GLY A 2 27.17 -7.40 -2.23
CA GLY A 2 27.51 -6.58 -3.39
C GLY A 2 27.76 -5.13 -2.95
N LYS A 3 28.36 -4.34 -3.85
CA LYS A 3 28.34 -2.88 -3.73
C LYS A 3 26.88 -2.46 -3.85
N ASP A 4 26.38 -1.70 -2.89
CA ASP A 4 25.14 -0.95 -3.05
C ASP A 4 25.40 0.10 -4.13
N ASP A 5 25.26 -0.29 -5.40
CA ASP A 5 25.42 0.64 -6.51
C ASP A 5 24.31 1.69 -6.35
N PRO A 6 24.64 2.99 -6.15
CA PRO A 6 23.65 4.04 -5.92
C PRO A 6 22.63 4.14 -7.07
N TRP A 7 23.02 3.64 -8.24
CA TRP A 7 22.19 3.48 -9.43
C TRP A 7 21.03 2.50 -9.24
N THR A 8 21.21 1.41 -8.48
CA THR A 8 20.17 0.41 -8.24
C THR A 8 19.08 0.94 -7.32
N ASN A 9 19.46 1.63 -6.23
CA ASN A 9 18.51 2.28 -5.32
C ASN A 9 17.75 3.41 -6.03
N LEU A 10 18.45 4.23 -6.80
CA LEU A 10 17.83 5.28 -7.61
C LEU A 10 16.83 4.71 -8.62
N LEU A 11 17.19 3.63 -9.32
CA LEU A 11 16.30 2.98 -10.27
C LEU A 11 15.05 2.43 -9.58
N LEU A 12 15.19 1.84 -8.38
CA LEU A 12 14.06 1.36 -7.59
C LEU A 12 13.11 2.51 -7.22
N TYR A 13 13.65 3.64 -6.71
CA TYR A 13 12.83 4.80 -6.37
C TYR A 13 12.12 5.40 -7.59
N VAL A 14 12.81 5.52 -8.72
CA VAL A 14 12.22 6.02 -9.97
C VAL A 14 11.10 5.10 -10.46
N VAL A 15 11.32 3.79 -10.45
CA VAL A 15 10.30 2.81 -10.86
C VAL A 15 9.08 2.86 -9.93
N SER A 16 9.30 2.91 -8.62
CA SER A 16 8.21 3.06 -7.64
C SER A 16 7.43 4.36 -7.83
N PHE A 17 8.12 5.47 -8.14
CA PHE A 17 7.48 6.75 -8.41
C PHE A 17 6.64 6.71 -9.69
N VAL A 18 7.16 6.13 -10.77
CA VAL A 18 6.44 5.97 -12.04
C VAL A 18 5.19 5.09 -11.85
N LEU A 19 5.31 3.99 -11.11
CA LEU A 19 4.16 3.12 -10.77
C LEU A 19 3.09 3.86 -9.97
N ALA A 20 3.50 4.64 -8.96
CA ALA A 20 2.58 5.45 -8.18
C ALA A 20 1.87 6.51 -9.05
N ALA A 21 2.63 7.22 -9.90
CA ALA A 21 2.09 8.20 -10.83
C ALA A 21 1.11 7.56 -11.83
N ALA A 22 1.43 6.38 -12.35
CA ALA A 22 0.56 5.64 -13.25
C ALA A 22 -0.75 5.21 -12.56
N ALA A 23 -0.69 4.73 -11.31
CA ALA A 23 -1.87 4.35 -10.54
C ALA A 23 -2.79 5.56 -10.27
N ILE A 24 -2.21 6.71 -9.92
CA ILE A 24 -2.96 7.96 -9.74
C ILE A 24 -3.56 8.43 -11.08
N PHE A 25 -2.79 8.37 -12.16
CA PHE A 25 -3.29 8.73 -13.49
C PHE A 25 -4.46 7.83 -13.91
N CYS A 26 -4.39 6.53 -13.67
CA CYS A 26 -5.50 5.60 -13.90
C CYS A 26 -6.75 6.00 -13.11
N LEU A 27 -6.61 6.44 -11.85
CA LEU A 27 -7.73 6.94 -11.06
C LEU A 27 -8.37 8.20 -11.68
N PHE A 28 -7.56 9.18 -12.08
CA PHE A 28 -8.06 10.37 -12.78
C PHE A 28 -8.72 10.04 -14.11
N TRP A 29 -8.15 9.09 -14.85
CA TRP A 29 -8.71 8.62 -16.10
C TRP A 29 -10.04 7.87 -15.88
N ALA A 30 -10.15 7.08 -14.81
CA ALA A 30 -11.39 6.44 -14.40
C ALA A 30 -12.48 7.48 -14.13
N MET A 31 -12.12 8.58 -13.44
CA MET A 31 -13.04 9.68 -13.19
C MET A 31 -13.52 10.36 -14.47
N LYS A 32 -12.62 10.58 -15.43
CA LYS A 32 -12.96 11.21 -16.72
C LYS A 32 -13.78 10.30 -17.64
N THR A 33 -13.48 9.00 -17.64
CA THR A 33 -14.10 8.04 -18.58
C THR A 33 -15.29 7.28 -18.00
N GLU A 34 -15.61 7.49 -16.73
CA GLU A 34 -16.63 6.74 -15.97
C GLU A 34 -16.45 5.21 -16.04
N ASN A 35 -15.24 4.74 -16.37
CA ASN A 35 -14.96 3.31 -16.54
C ASN A 35 -14.34 2.74 -15.26
N GLU A 36 -15.06 1.80 -14.67
CA GLU A 36 -14.74 1.18 -13.39
C GLU A 36 -13.42 0.38 -13.41
N ILE A 37 -13.01 -0.13 -14.57
CA ILE A 37 -11.81 -0.97 -14.69
C ILE A 37 -10.54 -0.18 -14.31
N PHE A 38 -10.50 1.11 -14.62
CA PHE A 38 -9.33 1.96 -14.33
C PHE A 38 -9.18 2.31 -12.84
N VAL A 39 -10.17 1.99 -12.00
CA VAL A 39 -10.06 2.14 -10.55
C VAL A 39 -9.29 0.98 -9.92
N LEU A 40 -9.32 -0.21 -10.54
CA LEU A 40 -8.70 -1.43 -9.99
C LEU A 40 -7.18 -1.32 -9.81
N PRO A 41 -6.40 -0.76 -10.75
CA PRO A 41 -4.95 -0.58 -10.56
C PRO A 41 -4.60 0.25 -9.32
N PHE A 42 -5.39 1.28 -9.01
CA PHE A 42 -5.18 2.11 -7.83
C PHE A 42 -5.48 1.35 -6.53
N ILE A 43 -6.58 0.57 -6.50
CA ILE A 43 -6.91 -0.28 -5.35
C ILE A 43 -5.82 -1.35 -5.13
N ALA A 44 -5.35 -1.98 -6.21
CA ALA A 44 -4.27 -2.97 -6.15
C ALA A 44 -2.96 -2.35 -5.63
N TRP A 45 -2.62 -1.14 -6.10
CA TRP A 45 -1.47 -0.37 -5.61
C TRP A 45 -1.57 -0.08 -4.11
N MET A 46 -2.74 0.33 -3.61
CA MET A 46 -2.95 0.55 -2.17
C MET A 46 -2.84 -0.75 -1.37
N GLY A 47 -3.36 -1.87 -1.89
CA GLY A 47 -3.18 -3.18 -1.27
C GLY A 47 -1.71 -3.60 -1.15
N LEU A 48 -0.91 -3.35 -2.19
CA LEU A 48 0.53 -3.62 -2.18
C LEU A 48 1.27 -2.74 -1.15
N ASN A 49 0.87 -1.47 -1.01
CA ASN A 49 1.43 -0.58 0.03
C ASN A 49 1.10 -1.07 1.45
N ILE A 50 -0.11 -1.55 1.69
CA ILE A 50 -0.50 -2.14 2.98
C ILE A 50 0.37 -3.37 3.28
N LEU A 51 0.54 -4.26 2.30
CA LEU A 51 1.37 -5.46 2.46
C LEU A 51 2.81 -5.11 2.81
N LEU A 52 3.43 -4.19 2.07
CA LEU A 52 4.78 -3.73 2.34
C LEU A 52 4.90 -3.08 3.72
N ALA A 53 3.98 -2.20 4.08
CA ALA A 53 3.98 -1.55 5.38
C ALA A 53 3.84 -2.56 6.53
N LEU A 54 3.07 -3.64 6.35
CA LEU A 54 2.91 -4.70 7.32
C LEU A 54 4.21 -5.51 7.48
N ILE A 55 4.91 -5.82 6.39
CA ILE A 55 6.22 -6.48 6.43
C ILE A 55 7.23 -5.60 7.21
N PHE A 56 7.28 -4.30 6.92
CA PHE A 56 8.14 -3.36 7.65
C PHE A 56 7.76 -3.24 9.12
N PHE A 57 6.47 -3.24 9.44
CA PHE A 57 5.96 -3.21 10.81
C PHE A 57 6.41 -4.45 11.61
N VAL A 58 6.24 -5.64 11.03
CA VAL A 58 6.68 -6.91 11.66
C VAL A 58 8.19 -6.92 11.85
N ALA A 59 8.95 -6.51 10.82
CA ALA A 59 10.40 -6.42 10.91
C ALA A 59 10.84 -5.42 12.01
N SER A 60 10.13 -4.29 12.15
CA SER A 60 10.43 -3.28 13.17
C SER A 60 10.16 -3.76 14.59
N ILE A 61 9.07 -4.51 14.79
CA ILE A 61 8.80 -5.19 16.06
C ILE A 61 9.88 -6.22 16.36
N TRP A 62 10.29 -7.01 15.36
CA TRP A 62 11.34 -8.01 15.53
C TRP A 62 12.68 -7.36 15.91
N SER A 63 13.00 -6.22 15.31
CA SER A 63 14.18 -5.43 15.64
C SER A 63 14.18 -4.87 17.07
N LEU A 64 13.01 -4.67 17.69
CA LEU A 64 12.90 -4.23 19.08
C LEU A 64 13.12 -5.37 20.08
N ILE A 65 12.75 -6.61 19.70
CA ILE A 65 12.89 -7.80 20.54
C ILE A 65 14.33 -8.32 20.48
N ASP A 66 14.89 -8.41 19.28
CA ASP A 66 16.25 -8.87 19.05
C ASP A 66 17.01 -7.91 18.11
N PRO A 67 17.76 -6.94 18.66
CA PRO A 67 18.49 -5.95 17.88
C PRO A 67 19.70 -6.52 17.14
N GLN A 68 20.09 -7.79 17.37
CA GLN A 68 21.14 -8.48 16.61
C GLN A 68 20.58 -9.40 15.52
N SER A 69 19.26 -9.53 15.41
CA SER A 69 18.64 -10.36 14.38
C SER A 69 18.86 -9.80 12.96
N GLY A 70 18.83 -10.68 11.95
CA GLY A 70 18.95 -10.28 10.55
C GLY A 70 17.91 -9.23 10.10
N ALA A 71 16.72 -9.22 10.71
CA ALA A 71 15.69 -8.21 10.47
C ALA A 71 16.05 -6.82 11.03
N ALA A 72 16.73 -6.78 12.18
CA ALA A 72 17.28 -5.55 12.75
C ALA A 72 18.39 -4.96 11.87
N HIS A 73 19.24 -5.81 11.29
CA HIS A 73 20.25 -5.37 10.33
C HIS A 73 19.66 -4.77 9.06
N VAL A 74 18.54 -5.30 8.53
CA VAL A 74 17.87 -4.71 7.36
C VAL A 74 17.31 -3.32 7.68
N ILE A 75 16.64 -3.15 8.82
CA ILE A 75 16.08 -1.85 9.22
C ILE A 75 17.17 -0.83 9.55
N ASN A 76 18.22 -1.27 10.23
CA ASN A 76 19.35 -0.42 10.59
C ASN A 76 20.19 -0.02 9.37
N ASN A 77 20.43 -0.93 8.41
CA ASN A 77 21.18 -0.63 7.19
C ASN A 77 20.41 0.30 6.23
N ILE A 78 19.08 0.18 6.14
CA ILE A 78 18.26 1.10 5.32
C ILE A 78 18.38 2.55 5.82
N MET A 79 18.67 2.76 7.12
CA MET A 79 18.81 4.10 7.68
C MET A 79 20.28 4.58 7.77
N ALA A 80 21.23 3.66 7.93
CA ALA A 80 22.65 3.97 8.10
C ALA A 80 23.42 4.20 6.77
N ASP A 81 22.73 4.58 5.69
CA ASP A 81 23.36 4.87 4.40
C ASP A 81 24.14 6.18 4.48
N GLY A 82 25.35 6.06 5.01
CA GLY A 82 26.20 7.17 5.44
C GLY A 82 27.42 6.70 6.23
N ASN A 83 28.18 5.72 5.71
CA ASN A 83 29.61 5.54 6.01
C ASN A 83 30.04 4.84 7.33
N SER A 84 29.21 4.07 8.02
CA SER A 84 29.71 3.20 9.10
C SER A 84 29.59 1.74 8.71
N THR A 85 30.72 1.16 8.30
CA THR A 85 31.06 -0.25 8.41
C THR A 85 30.27 -0.92 9.52
N ILE A 86 29.63 -2.06 9.20
CA ILE A 86 29.22 -3.14 10.11
C ILE A 86 29.46 -2.73 11.56
N ILE A 87 28.43 -2.17 12.24
CA ILE A 87 28.54 -1.75 13.63
C ILE A 87 29.07 -2.96 14.39
N ALA A 88 30.35 -2.91 14.73
CA ALA A 88 31.03 -3.98 15.44
C ALA A 88 30.26 -4.19 16.75
N GLU A 89 30.13 -5.44 17.19
CA GLU A 89 29.31 -5.88 18.34
C GLU A 89 29.50 -5.04 19.63
N ASN A 90 30.56 -4.23 19.72
CA ASN A 90 30.87 -3.33 20.82
C ASN A 90 30.16 -1.95 20.81
N GLU A 91 29.54 -1.50 19.72
CA GLU A 91 28.81 -0.20 19.65
C GLU A 91 27.27 -0.35 19.77
N LEU A 92 26.78 -1.59 19.92
CA LEU A 92 25.34 -1.90 19.96
C LEU A 92 24.66 -1.45 21.27
N GLU A 93 25.40 -1.41 22.39
CA GLU A 93 24.87 -0.93 23.68
C GLU A 93 24.72 0.59 23.73
N GLU A 94 25.65 1.34 23.14
CA GLU A 94 25.59 2.82 23.14
C GLU A 94 24.50 3.35 22.18
N ASN A 95 24.23 2.62 21.08
CA ASN A 95 23.18 2.98 20.13
C ASN A 95 21.81 2.32 20.39
N ARG A 96 21.68 1.50 21.45
CA ARG A 96 20.43 0.79 21.78
C ARG A 96 19.23 1.72 21.96
N THR A 97 19.45 2.89 22.58
CA THR A 97 18.42 3.91 22.77
C THR A 97 17.99 4.55 21.46
N LYS A 98 18.93 4.78 20.52
CA LYS A 98 18.62 5.32 19.18
C LYS A 98 17.88 4.30 18.33
N ILE A 99 18.27 3.03 18.41
CA ILE A 99 17.58 1.92 17.73
C ILE A 99 16.14 1.79 18.25
N GLN A 100 15.93 1.85 19.58
CA GLN A 100 14.59 1.81 20.15
C GLN A 100 13.72 3.02 19.75
N GLN A 101 14.26 4.24 19.78
CA GLN A 101 13.53 5.43 19.36
C GLN A 101 13.17 5.37 17.87
N PHE A 102 14.10 4.90 17.04
CA PHE A 102 13.88 4.77 15.61
C PHE A 102 12.85 3.70 15.27
N SER A 103 12.99 2.48 15.79
CA SER A 103 12.02 1.41 15.55
C SER A 103 10.62 1.80 16.03
N THR A 104 10.52 2.55 17.14
CA THR A 104 9.24 3.11 17.60
C THR A 104 8.66 4.10 16.59
N PHE A 105 9.47 5.00 16.06
CA PHE A 105 9.04 5.98 15.05
C PHE A 105 8.59 5.30 13.75
N VAL A 106 9.34 4.28 13.28
CA VAL A 106 9.00 3.49 12.09
C VAL A 106 7.67 2.75 12.28
N ILE A 107 7.43 2.18 13.45
CA ILE A 107 6.15 1.53 13.80
C ILE A 107 5.00 2.54 13.69
N VAL A 108 5.15 3.75 14.24
CA VAL A 108 4.11 4.78 14.18
C VAL A 108 3.83 5.20 12.74
N ILE A 109 4.88 5.45 11.94
CA ILE A 109 4.72 5.79 10.52
C ILE A 109 4.05 4.65 9.76
N ALA A 110 4.48 3.40 9.97
CA ALA A 110 3.90 2.24 9.30
C ALA A 110 2.39 2.14 9.60
N LEU A 111 1.97 2.35 10.85
CA LEU A 111 0.54 2.37 11.21
C LEU A 111 -0.23 3.49 10.52
N VAL A 112 0.34 4.70 10.45
CA VAL A 112 -0.28 5.84 9.75
C VAL A 112 -0.42 5.55 8.26
N VAL A 113 0.62 5.00 7.63
CA VAL A 113 0.60 4.62 6.21
C VAL A 113 -0.45 3.54 5.94
N ILE A 114 -0.55 2.52 6.80
CA ILE A 114 -1.57 1.48 6.70
C ILE A 114 -2.97 2.10 6.81
N ALA A 115 -3.20 2.96 7.81
CA ALA A 115 -4.49 3.61 8.01
C ALA A 115 -4.91 4.47 6.80
N LEU A 116 -3.98 5.27 6.27
CA LEU A 116 -4.21 6.08 5.07
C LEU A 116 -4.47 5.21 3.83
N ALA A 117 -3.67 4.16 3.62
CA ALA A 117 -3.84 3.26 2.49
C ALA A 117 -5.19 2.53 2.53
N ILE A 118 -5.63 2.08 3.71
CA ILE A 118 -6.96 1.48 3.91
C ILE A 118 -8.05 2.50 3.60
N TRP A 119 -7.91 3.73 4.09
CA TRP A 119 -8.87 4.80 3.83
C TRP A 119 -9.01 5.09 2.33
N PHE A 120 -7.90 5.31 1.63
CA PHE A 120 -7.89 5.57 0.19
C PHE A 120 -8.42 4.37 -0.62
N ALA A 121 -8.06 3.14 -0.25
CA ALA A 121 -8.59 1.94 -0.87
C ALA A 121 -10.11 1.83 -0.66
N SER A 122 -10.63 2.16 0.52
CA SER A 122 -12.06 2.16 0.81
C SER A 122 -12.82 3.18 -0.02
N VAL A 123 -12.30 4.40 -0.13
CA VAL A 123 -12.88 5.47 -0.96
C VAL A 123 -12.90 5.05 -2.43
N ALA A 124 -11.77 4.55 -2.96
CA ALA A 124 -11.67 4.08 -4.33
C ALA A 124 -12.60 2.88 -4.59
N TYR A 125 -12.76 1.97 -3.63
CA TYR A 125 -13.69 0.85 -3.74
C TYR A 125 -15.15 1.30 -3.79
N LYS A 126 -15.55 2.26 -2.94
CA LYS A 126 -16.89 2.88 -3.00
C LYS A 126 -17.14 3.56 -4.35
N TYR A 127 -16.12 4.21 -4.90
CA TYR A 127 -16.21 4.81 -6.22
C TYR A 127 -16.36 3.76 -7.34
N TYR A 128 -15.60 2.67 -7.26
CA TYR A 128 -15.72 1.53 -8.16
C TYR A 128 -17.13 0.91 -8.15
N THR A 129 -17.69 0.66 -6.96
CA THR A 129 -19.04 0.08 -6.85
C THR A 129 -20.11 1.03 -7.37
N TYR A 130 -19.95 2.34 -7.15
CA TYR A 130 -20.82 3.37 -7.72
C TYR A 130 -20.80 3.38 -9.25
N LEU A 131 -19.63 3.43 -9.88
CA LEU A 131 -19.51 3.38 -11.34
C LEU A 131 -20.10 2.09 -11.93
N LYS A 132 -19.83 0.95 -11.28
CA LYS A 132 -20.40 -0.35 -11.68
C LYS A 132 -21.93 -0.36 -11.61
N ALA A 133 -22.51 0.23 -10.56
CA ALA A 133 -23.96 0.35 -10.41
C ALA A 133 -24.58 1.26 -11.48
N MET A 134 -23.97 2.42 -11.75
CA MET A 134 -24.41 3.33 -12.81
C MET A 134 -24.38 2.68 -14.19
N LYS A 135 -23.29 1.98 -14.53
CA LYS A 135 -23.18 1.26 -15.80
C LYS A 135 -24.23 0.15 -15.93
N LYS A 136 -24.55 -0.54 -14.83
CA LYS A 136 -25.62 -1.54 -14.79
C LYS A 136 -27.00 -0.93 -15.04
N ALA A 137 -27.27 0.25 -14.48
CA ALA A 137 -28.53 0.97 -14.63
C ALA A 137 -28.68 1.62 -16.03
N ARG A 138 -27.58 2.06 -16.64
CA ARG A 138 -27.56 2.65 -17.99
C ARG A 138 -27.81 1.64 -19.11
N ASN A 139 -27.81 0.33 -18.82
CA ASN A 139 -28.06 -0.72 -19.79
C ASN A 139 -29.58 -1.02 -19.88
N PRO A 140 -30.27 -0.64 -20.96
CA PRO A 140 -31.74 -0.75 -21.05
C PRO A 140 -32.26 -2.19 -20.93
N ARG A 141 -31.43 -3.20 -21.24
CA ARG A 141 -31.77 -4.62 -21.04
C ARG A 141 -31.98 -5.02 -19.58
N ASN A 142 -31.37 -4.33 -18.62
CA ASN A 142 -31.56 -4.61 -17.19
C ASN A 142 -32.83 -3.98 -16.61
N VAL A 143 -33.36 -2.93 -17.22
CA VAL A 143 -34.62 -2.29 -16.80
C VAL A 143 -35.78 -3.26 -17.02
N VAL A 144 -35.79 -3.96 -18.17
CA VAL A 144 -36.78 -4.99 -18.50
C VAL A 144 -36.75 -6.17 -17.53
N HIS A 145 -35.57 -6.62 -17.08
CA HIS A 145 -35.49 -7.69 -16.08
C HIS A 145 -35.94 -7.24 -14.69
N HIS A 146 -35.66 -6.00 -14.31
CA HIS A 146 -36.10 -5.46 -13.03
C HIS A 146 -37.62 -5.34 -12.97
N GLU A 147 -38.26 -4.93 -14.06
CA GLU A 147 -39.72 -4.86 -14.20
C GLU A 147 -40.38 -6.26 -14.11
N ILE A 148 -39.81 -7.26 -14.79
CA ILE A 148 -40.31 -8.65 -14.75
C ILE A 148 -40.19 -9.25 -13.35
N ASP A 149 -39.08 -9.01 -12.63
CA ASP A 149 -38.89 -9.53 -11.28
C ASP A 149 -39.80 -8.85 -10.24
N THR A 150 -40.10 -7.55 -10.40
CA THR A 150 -41.11 -6.88 -9.58
C THR A 150 -42.52 -7.41 -9.87
N PHE A 151 -42.89 -7.58 -11.14
CA PHE A 151 -44.18 -8.16 -11.52
C PHE A 151 -44.37 -9.58 -10.97
N LYS A 152 -43.31 -10.39 -11.00
CA LYS A 152 -43.33 -11.78 -10.50
C LYS A 152 -43.44 -11.86 -8.98
N LYS A 153 -42.99 -10.83 -8.25
CA LYS A 153 -43.18 -10.72 -6.80
C LYS A 153 -44.60 -10.29 -6.45
N GLU A 154 -45.20 -9.38 -7.22
CA GLU A 154 -46.58 -8.92 -7.00
C GLU A 154 -47.62 -10.02 -7.30
N ILE A 155 -47.39 -10.88 -8.30
CA ILE A 155 -48.28 -12.01 -8.61
C ILE A 155 -48.22 -13.14 -7.56
N LYS A 156 -47.18 -13.15 -6.71
CA LYS A 156 -46.99 -14.17 -5.66
C LYS A 156 -47.49 -13.74 -4.27
N GLN A 157 -48.05 -12.54 -4.13
CA GLN A 157 -48.85 -12.11 -2.98
C GLN A 157 -50.33 -12.37 -3.25
#